data_AF-A0A3D5GNY1-F1
#
_entry.id   AF-A0A3D5GNY1-F1
#
_cell.length_a   1.000
_cell.length_b   1.000
_cell.length_c   1.000
_cell.angle_alpha   90.00
_cell.angle_beta   90.00
_cell.angle_gamma   90.00
#
_symmetry.space_group_name_H-M   'P 1'
#
loop_
_entity.id
_entity.type
_entity.pdbx_description
1 polymer ?
#
loop_
_entity_poly.entity_id
_entity_poly.type
_entity_poly.pdbx_seq_one_letter_code
_entity_poly.pdbx_strand_id
1 'polypeptide(L)'
;MIDLDPATVLLQWAVGGLFLLWVTSRRREVGIGYGWTMRITFGLMAAGSMVVGLLFNTVPLREVATAGVVLATGVALIVSVARRRAGVAGQRVVEEQRSTRVAEMTGIDVDVAEKASRFDPDIPEFPPILDIAAPVLGLVALVAAGVDAGGPLGLSLARTLVGAVFLGAVSDAMLLGHWYLVQPGLARGPLVELVWWTGLAWPFELAVLLWPTGMVSV
;
A
#
# COMPACT_ATOMS: atom_id res chain seq x y z
N MET A 1 23.38 21.05 -5.04
CA MET A 1 23.29 19.94 -4.06
C MET A 1 21.87 19.40 -4.15
N ILE A 2 21.61 18.13 -3.83
CA ILE A 2 20.22 17.63 -3.74
C ILE A 2 19.72 17.97 -2.34
N ASP A 3 18.64 18.72 -2.26
CA ASP A 3 18.06 19.16 -0.99
C ASP A 3 17.06 18.13 -0.47
N LEU A 4 17.15 17.84 0.82
CA LEU A 4 16.27 16.89 1.49
C LEU A 4 15.01 17.60 1.97
N ASP A 5 13.90 17.36 1.28
CA ASP A 5 12.59 17.92 1.63
C ASP A 5 11.77 16.91 2.45
N PRO A 6 11.38 17.23 3.70
CA PRO A 6 10.57 16.35 4.53
C PRO A 6 9.21 16.00 3.93
N ALA A 7 8.60 16.89 3.14
CA ALA A 7 7.35 16.61 2.44
C ALA A 7 7.55 15.49 1.42
N THR A 8 8.66 15.53 0.68
CA THR A 8 9.02 14.52 -0.31
C THR A 8 9.30 13.16 0.35
N VAL A 9 9.96 13.13 1.51
CA VAL A 9 10.22 11.87 2.23
C VAL A 9 8.92 11.20 2.68
N LEU A 10 7.98 11.96 3.24
CA LEU A 10 6.66 11.44 3.65
C LEU A 10 5.85 10.96 2.44
N LEU A 11 5.87 11.71 1.34
CA LEU A 11 5.19 11.35 0.11
C LEU A 11 5.75 10.06 -0.49
N GLN A 12 7.07 9.96 -0.57
CA GLN A 12 7.80 8.80 -1.09
C GLN A 12 7.41 7.53 -0.34
N TRP A 13 7.39 7.60 0.99
CA TRP A 13 7.02 6.47 1.82
C TRP A 13 5.53 6.12 1.67
N ALA A 14 4.64 7.11 1.64
CA ALA A 14 3.21 6.90 1.44
C ALA A 14 2.89 6.27 0.08
N VAL A 15 3.45 6.79 -1.01
CA VAL A 15 3.22 6.30 -2.37
C VAL A 15 3.77 4.88 -2.54
N GLY A 16 4.96 4.62 -2.00
CA GLY A 16 5.54 3.28 -1.95
C GLY A 16 4.62 2.27 -1.26
N GLY A 17 4.18 2.59 -0.03
CA GLY A 17 3.31 1.70 0.73
C GLY A 17 1.94 1.48 0.09
N LEU A 18 1.34 2.52 -0.52
CA LEU A 18 0.08 2.38 -1.25
C LEU A 18 0.23 1.56 -2.53
N PHE A 19 1.38 1.65 -3.22
CA PHE A 19 1.67 0.84 -4.40
C PHE A 19 1.78 -0.64 -4.01
N LEU A 20 2.53 -0.97 -2.97
CA LEU A 20 2.70 -2.35 -2.53
C LEU A 20 1.44 -2.92 -1.85
N LEU A 21 0.60 -2.06 -1.26
CA LEU A 21 -0.74 -2.43 -0.86
C LEU A 21 -1.58 -2.91 -2.05
N TRP A 22 -1.56 -2.18 -3.17
CA TRP A 22 -2.25 -2.63 -4.38
C TRP A 22 -1.67 -3.96 -4.87
N VAL A 23 -0.35 -4.09 -4.89
CA VAL A 23 0.34 -5.34 -5.28
C VAL A 23 -0.18 -6.52 -4.45
N THR A 24 -0.24 -6.41 -3.13
CA THR A 24 -0.64 -7.52 -2.26
C THR A 24 -2.14 -7.78 -2.23
N SER A 25 -2.96 -6.73 -2.43
CA SER A 25 -4.42 -6.84 -2.34
C SER A 25 -5.13 -7.08 -3.68
N ARG A 26 -4.44 -6.93 -4.83
CA ARG A 26 -5.04 -7.10 -6.17
C ARG A 26 -5.68 -8.47 -6.40
N ARG A 27 -5.15 -9.52 -5.78
CA ARG A 27 -5.67 -10.89 -5.88
C ARG A 27 -6.80 -11.18 -4.90
N ARG A 28 -7.13 -10.23 -4.02
CA ARG A 28 -8.16 -10.39 -2.96
C ARG A 28 -7.88 -11.62 -2.10
N GLU A 29 -6.62 -11.84 -1.71
CA GLU A 29 -6.22 -12.97 -0.84
C GLU A 29 -5.95 -12.53 0.61
N VAL A 30 -5.81 -11.21 0.83
CA VAL A 30 -5.47 -10.60 2.12
C VAL A 30 -6.70 -10.00 2.76
N GLY A 31 -6.80 -10.08 4.09
CA GLY A 31 -7.95 -9.58 4.86
C GLY A 31 -8.25 -8.09 4.64
N ILE A 32 -9.53 -7.72 4.71
CA ILE A 32 -9.98 -6.32 4.54
C ILE A 32 -9.36 -5.41 5.62
N GLY A 33 -9.20 -5.92 6.85
CA GLY A 33 -8.62 -5.19 7.96
C GLY A 33 -7.18 -4.74 7.71
N TYR A 34 -6.33 -5.61 7.16
CA TYR A 34 -4.98 -5.24 6.73
C TYR A 34 -5.04 -4.07 5.73
N GLY A 35 -5.91 -4.17 4.72
CA GLY A 35 -6.08 -3.10 3.76
C GLY A 35 -6.53 -1.78 4.39
N TRP A 36 -7.34 -1.78 5.45
CA TRP A 36 -7.71 -0.55 6.16
C TRP A 36 -6.52 0.04 6.89
N THR A 37 -5.77 -0.78 7.64
CA THR A 37 -4.56 -0.34 8.35
C THR A 37 -3.60 0.34 7.38
N MET A 38 -3.34 -0.28 6.23
CA MET A 38 -2.42 0.25 5.22
C MET A 38 -2.90 1.58 4.63
N ARG A 39 -4.18 1.67 4.23
CA ARG A 39 -4.77 2.92 3.69
C ARG A 39 -4.79 4.04 4.72
N ILE A 40 -5.07 3.74 5.99
CA ILE A 40 -5.07 4.74 7.06
C ILE A 40 -3.64 5.23 7.32
N THR A 41 -2.68 4.33 7.53
CA THR A 41 -1.30 4.69 7.84
C THR A 41 -0.68 5.52 6.71
N PHE A 42 -0.69 5.01 5.48
CA PHE A 42 -0.09 5.72 4.35
C PHE A 42 -0.94 6.89 3.87
N GLY A 43 -2.26 6.87 4.06
CA GLY A 43 -3.12 8.02 3.82
C GLY A 43 -2.83 9.18 4.77
N LEU A 44 -2.61 8.89 6.06
CA LEU A 44 -2.20 9.90 7.04
C LEU A 44 -0.80 10.44 6.73
N MET A 45 0.13 9.60 6.27
CA MET A 45 1.46 10.06 5.83
C MET A 45 1.38 10.94 4.58
N ALA A 46 0.53 10.60 3.61
CA ALA A 46 0.29 11.45 2.44
C ALA A 46 -0.34 12.79 2.82
N ALA A 47 -1.30 12.79 3.75
CA ALA A 47 -1.89 14.03 4.28
C ALA A 47 -0.84 14.86 5.04
N GLY A 48 0.01 14.21 5.84
CA GLY A 48 1.13 14.85 6.52
C GLY A 48 2.12 15.47 5.54
N SER A 49 2.46 14.77 4.46
CA SER A 49 3.28 15.30 3.37
C SER A 49 2.70 16.59 2.78
N MET A 50 1.40 16.59 2.46
CA MET A 50 0.71 17.77 1.92
C MET A 50 0.76 18.95 2.89
N VAL A 51 0.51 18.71 4.19
CA VAL A 51 0.58 19.76 5.21
C VAL A 51 2.01 20.32 5.30
N VAL A 52 3.03 19.46 5.35
CA VAL A 52 4.43 19.89 5.39
C VAL A 52 4.82 20.66 4.13
N GLY A 53 4.40 20.21 2.95
CA GLY A 53 4.67 20.88 1.67
C GLY A 53 4.07 22.29 1.60
N LEU A 54 2.83 22.45 2.06
CA LEU A 54 2.17 23.75 2.12
C LEU A 54 2.77 24.70 3.17
N LEU A 55 3.39 24.18 4.22
CA LEU A 55 3.98 25.00 5.30
C LEU A 55 5.42 25.43 5.04
N PHE A 56 6.23 24.61 4.36
CA PHE A 56 7.67 24.84 4.25
C PHE A 56 8.14 25.12 2.82
N ASN A 57 7.80 24.26 1.85
CA ASN A 57 8.24 24.40 0.46
C ASN A 57 7.13 23.97 -0.48
N THR A 58 6.38 24.92 -1.06
CA THR A 58 5.22 24.59 -1.90
C THR A 58 5.62 24.39 -3.35
N VAL A 59 5.45 23.16 -3.85
CA VAL A 59 5.62 22.81 -5.26
C VAL A 59 4.23 22.55 -5.85
N PRO A 60 3.67 23.45 -6.68
CA PRO A 60 2.26 23.39 -7.07
C PRO A 60 1.82 22.04 -7.66
N LEU A 61 2.63 21.48 -8.57
CA LEU A 61 2.33 20.19 -9.20
C LEU A 61 2.38 19.04 -8.17
N ARG A 62 3.35 19.05 -7.26
CA ARG A 62 3.45 18.06 -6.19
C ARG A 62 2.22 18.14 -5.29
N GLU A 63 1.83 19.33 -4.81
CA GLU A 63 0.72 19.47 -3.87
C GLU A 63 -0.63 19.07 -4.48
N VAL A 64 -0.90 19.47 -5.73
CA VAL A 64 -2.13 19.07 -6.42
C VAL A 64 -2.19 17.55 -6.61
N ALA A 65 -1.07 16.94 -7.00
CA ALA A 65 -1.01 15.50 -7.16
C ALA A 65 -1.11 14.76 -5.81
N THR A 66 -0.45 15.24 -4.75
CA THR A 66 -0.56 14.71 -3.37
C THR A 66 -1.98 14.82 -2.82
N ALA A 67 -2.67 15.93 -3.06
CA ALA A 67 -4.09 16.05 -2.72
C ALA A 67 -4.92 14.96 -3.42
N GLY A 68 -4.60 14.69 -4.69
CA GLY A 68 -5.16 13.56 -5.45
C GLY A 68 -4.88 12.20 -4.79
N VAL A 69 -3.67 11.95 -4.30
CA VAL A 69 -3.32 10.72 -3.55
C VAL A 69 -4.20 10.58 -2.31
N VAL A 70 -4.32 11.64 -1.50
CA VAL A 70 -5.13 11.64 -0.28
C VAL A 70 -6.60 11.34 -0.59
N LEU A 71 -7.15 12.01 -1.61
CA LEU A 71 -8.53 11.80 -2.05
C LEU A 71 -8.75 10.36 -2.56
N ALA A 72 -7.88 9.86 -3.43
CA ALA A 72 -7.98 8.51 -3.97
C ALA A 72 -7.90 7.44 -2.87
N THR A 73 -6.97 7.57 -1.93
CA THR A 73 -6.85 6.66 -0.78
C THR A 73 -8.09 6.75 0.13
N GLY A 74 -8.61 7.95 0.37
CA GLY A 74 -9.84 8.16 1.14
C GLY A 74 -11.07 7.50 0.48
N VAL A 75 -11.24 7.69 -0.83
CA VAL A 75 -12.32 7.04 -1.61
C VAL A 75 -12.18 5.51 -1.56
N ALA A 76 -10.98 4.97 -1.77
CA ALA A 76 -10.73 3.53 -1.67
C ALA A 76 -11.07 2.99 -0.26
N LEU A 77 -10.70 3.72 0.81
CA LEU A 77 -11.05 3.35 2.17
C LEU A 77 -12.56 3.36 2.41
N ILE A 78 -13.27 4.41 1.99
CA ILE A 78 -14.73 4.53 2.13
C ILE A 78 -15.44 3.39 1.39
N VAL A 79 -15.05 3.12 0.14
CA VAL A 79 -15.64 2.02 -0.64
C VAL A 79 -15.37 0.67 0.02
N SER A 80 -14.17 0.46 0.57
CA SER A 80 -13.81 -0.75 1.30
C SER A 80 -14.64 -0.94 2.58
N VAL A 81 -14.90 0.15 3.32
CA VAL A 81 -15.75 0.14 4.52
C VAL A 81 -17.23 -0.09 4.18
N ALA A 82 -17.71 0.48 3.07
CA ALA A 82 -19.08 0.28 2.59
C ALA A 82 -19.31 -1.16 2.12
N ARG A 83 -18.32 -1.76 1.44
CA ARG A 83 -18.36 -3.14 0.92
C ARG A 83 -17.83 -4.19 1.90
N ARG A 84 -17.63 -3.84 3.18
CA ARG A 84 -17.03 -4.74 4.19
C ARG A 84 -17.77 -6.07 4.38
N ARG A 85 -19.08 -6.09 4.12
CA ARG A 85 -19.94 -7.28 4.21
C ARG A 85 -19.77 -8.23 3.02
N ALA A 86 -19.16 -7.81 1.91
CA ALA A 86 -18.89 -8.71 0.79
C ALA A 86 -17.85 -9.79 1.17
N GLY A 87 -16.87 -9.43 2.02
CA GLY A 87 -15.76 -10.29 2.38
C GLY A 87 -14.62 -10.26 1.36
N VAL A 88 -13.77 -11.28 1.41
CA VAL A 88 -12.58 -11.48 0.57
C VAL A 88 -12.74 -12.77 -0.25
N ALA A 89 -12.12 -12.84 -1.43
CA ALA A 89 -12.27 -13.97 -2.34
C ALA A 89 -11.90 -15.29 -1.64
N GLY A 90 -12.79 -16.29 -1.73
CA GLY A 90 -12.58 -17.62 -1.16
C GLY A 90 -12.71 -17.73 0.37
N GLN A 91 -12.83 -16.63 1.11
CA GLN A 91 -12.98 -16.65 2.57
C GLN A 91 -14.23 -17.41 3.00
N ARG A 92 -15.33 -17.28 2.24
CA ARG A 92 -16.60 -17.98 2.49
C ARG A 92 -16.43 -19.50 2.44
N VAL A 93 -15.78 -20.00 1.38
CA VAL A 93 -15.57 -21.44 1.15
C VAL A 93 -14.66 -22.03 2.23
N VAL A 94 -13.62 -21.31 2.65
CA VAL A 94 -12.69 -21.78 3.70
C VAL A 94 -13.37 -21.79 5.07
N GLU A 95 -14.16 -20.77 5.41
CA GLU A 95 -14.92 -20.73 6.66
C GLU A 95 -15.99 -21.81 6.72
N GLU A 96 -16.70 -22.04 5.62
CA GLU A 96 -17.69 -23.10 5.46
C GLU A 96 -17.04 -24.49 5.67
N GLN A 97 -15.98 -24.82 4.92
CA GLN A 97 -15.25 -26.08 5.08
C GLN A 97 -14.71 -26.30 6.50
N ARG A 98 -14.24 -25.24 7.16
CA ARG A 98 -13.77 -25.32 8.54
C ARG A 98 -14.92 -25.55 9.51
N SER A 99 -16.06 -24.91 9.30
CA SER A 99 -17.26 -25.14 10.12
C SER A 99 -17.80 -26.55 9.95
N THR A 100 -17.86 -27.08 8.73
CA THR A 100 -18.26 -28.47 8.46
C THR A 100 -17.33 -29.44 9.18
N ARG A 101 -16.01 -29.26 9.04
CA ARG A 101 -15.03 -30.13 9.72
C ARG A 101 -15.14 -30.06 11.25
N VAL A 102 -15.38 -28.88 11.81
CA VAL A 102 -15.55 -28.71 13.27
C VAL A 102 -16.86 -29.35 13.73
N ALA A 103 -17.95 -29.21 12.99
CA ALA A 103 -19.23 -29.87 13.28
C ALA A 103 -19.06 -31.40 13.25
N GLU A 104 -18.39 -31.94 12.23
CA GLU A 104 -18.06 -33.37 12.13
C GLU A 104 -17.20 -33.87 13.31
N MET A 105 -16.25 -33.07 13.79
CA MET A 105 -15.37 -33.45 14.90
C MET A 105 -15.99 -33.28 16.29
N THR A 106 -16.90 -32.32 16.47
CA THR A 106 -17.40 -31.92 17.80
C THR A 106 -18.85 -32.28 18.06
N GLY A 107 -19.62 -32.63 17.01
CA GLY A 107 -21.07 -32.85 17.11
C GLY A 107 -21.86 -31.58 17.49
N ILE A 108 -21.20 -30.43 17.55
CA ILE A 108 -21.81 -29.14 17.81
C ILE A 108 -22.10 -28.50 16.45
N ASP A 109 -23.39 -28.44 16.10
CA ASP A 109 -23.87 -27.59 15.01
C ASP A 109 -23.72 -26.12 15.45
N VAL A 110 -22.52 -25.57 15.28
CA VAL A 110 -22.32 -24.12 15.37
C VAL A 110 -23.13 -23.54 14.23
N ASP A 111 -24.20 -22.80 14.53
CA ASP A 111 -25.13 -22.23 13.54
C ASP A 111 -24.37 -21.62 12.34
N VAL A 112 -24.20 -22.45 11.32
CA VAL A 112 -23.51 -22.09 10.08
C VAL A 112 -24.27 -20.94 9.42
N ALA A 113 -25.58 -20.89 9.64
CA ALA A 113 -26.48 -19.81 9.26
C ALA A 113 -26.15 -18.46 9.94
N GLU A 114 -25.77 -18.42 11.22
CA GLU A 114 -25.43 -17.17 11.92
C GLU A 114 -24.09 -16.60 11.42
N LYS A 115 -23.10 -17.47 11.15
CA LYS A 115 -21.82 -17.08 10.52
C LYS A 115 -22.00 -16.70 9.04
N ALA A 116 -22.85 -17.41 8.29
CA ALA A 116 -23.19 -17.06 6.92
C ALA A 116 -23.90 -15.70 6.82
N SER A 117 -24.71 -15.33 7.83
CA SER A 117 -25.38 -14.02 7.90
C SER A 117 -24.41 -12.82 7.99
N ARG A 118 -23.12 -13.08 8.31
CA ARG A 118 -22.10 -12.04 8.44
C ARG A 118 -21.65 -11.49 7.08
N PHE A 119 -21.83 -12.27 6.02
CA PHE A 119 -21.48 -11.87 4.66
C PHE A 119 -22.73 -11.71 3.80
N ASP A 120 -22.80 -10.59 3.09
CA ASP A 120 -23.92 -10.27 2.22
C ASP A 120 -23.55 -10.65 0.78
N PRO A 121 -24.24 -11.61 0.15
CA PRO A 121 -23.96 -12.04 -1.22
C PRO A 121 -24.37 -10.99 -2.28
N ASP A 122 -25.28 -10.08 -1.94
CA ASP A 122 -25.78 -9.08 -2.89
C ASP A 122 -24.84 -7.86 -2.98
N ILE A 123 -23.92 -7.71 -2.02
CA ILE A 123 -22.94 -6.63 -2.02
C ILE A 123 -21.71 -7.03 -2.85
N PRO A 124 -21.33 -6.24 -3.87
CA PRO A 124 -20.16 -6.52 -4.67
C PRO A 124 -18.88 -6.38 -3.83
N GLU A 125 -17.87 -7.20 -4.13
CA GLU A 125 -16.56 -7.09 -3.49
C GLU A 125 -15.88 -5.74 -3.77
N PHE A 126 -14.92 -5.38 -2.92
CA PHE A 126 -14.12 -4.18 -3.14
C PHE A 126 -13.27 -4.31 -4.43
N PRO A 127 -13.35 -3.35 -5.36
CA PRO A 127 -12.62 -3.40 -6.61
C PRO A 127 -11.16 -2.95 -6.40
N PRO A 128 -10.15 -3.82 -6.60
CA PRO A 128 -8.74 -3.49 -6.33
C PRO A 128 -8.18 -2.34 -7.16
N ILE A 129 -8.80 -2.04 -8.31
CA ILE A 129 -8.37 -0.93 -9.16
C ILE A 129 -8.49 0.44 -8.48
N LEU A 130 -9.25 0.56 -7.39
CA LEU A 130 -9.26 1.80 -6.61
C LEU A 130 -7.91 2.05 -5.92
N ASP A 131 -7.17 1.00 -5.55
CA ASP A 131 -5.88 1.14 -4.87
C ASP A 131 -4.74 1.53 -5.81
N ILE A 132 -4.87 1.40 -7.14
CA ILE A 132 -3.83 1.84 -8.08
C ILE A 132 -3.90 3.35 -8.36
N ALA A 133 -5.06 3.98 -8.15
CA ALA A 133 -5.26 5.39 -8.47
C ALA A 133 -4.33 6.30 -7.66
N ALA A 134 -4.20 6.03 -6.35
CA ALA A 134 -3.32 6.78 -5.47
C ALA A 134 -1.83 6.66 -5.85
N PRO A 135 -1.25 5.46 -6.08
CA PRO A 135 0.09 5.30 -6.62
C PRO A 135 0.38 6.02 -7.94
N VAL A 136 -0.57 6.02 -8.88
CA VAL A 136 -0.39 6.70 -10.18
C VAL A 136 -0.30 8.21 -10.00
N LEU A 137 -1.18 8.80 -9.19
CA LEU A 137 -1.11 10.22 -8.84
C LEU A 137 0.15 10.52 -8.03
N GLY A 138 0.51 9.61 -7.14
CA GLY A 138 1.73 9.66 -6.34
C GLY A 138 2.99 9.69 -7.19
N LEU A 139 3.04 8.91 -8.26
CA LEU A 139 4.17 8.92 -9.19
C LEU A 139 4.36 10.30 -9.82
N VAL A 140 3.28 10.97 -10.22
CA VAL A 140 3.35 12.35 -10.73
C VAL A 140 3.90 13.30 -9.66
N ALA A 141 3.42 13.16 -8.42
CA ALA A 141 3.86 13.97 -7.29
C ALA A 141 5.36 13.74 -6.96
N LEU A 142 5.83 12.49 -7.01
CA LEU A 142 7.23 12.13 -6.77
C LEU A 142 8.16 12.62 -7.89
N VAL A 143 7.72 12.56 -9.14
CA VAL A 143 8.48 13.14 -10.26
C VAL A 143 8.60 14.65 -10.10
N ALA A 144 7.51 15.34 -9.76
CA ALA A 144 7.54 16.78 -9.49
C ALA A 144 8.49 17.12 -8.33
N ALA A 145 8.44 16.34 -7.24
CA ALA A 145 9.33 16.51 -6.10
C ALA A 145 10.81 16.28 -6.45
N GLY A 146 11.12 15.23 -7.22
CA GLY A 146 12.49 14.94 -7.64
C GLY A 146 13.06 15.97 -8.62
N VAL A 147 12.22 16.59 -9.44
CA VAL A 147 12.62 17.74 -10.29
C VAL A 147 12.94 18.96 -9.44
N ASP A 148 12.13 19.24 -8.40
CA ASP A 148 12.31 20.39 -7.50
C ASP A 148 13.51 20.26 -6.55
N ALA A 149 13.89 19.03 -6.19
CA ALA A 149 14.94 18.73 -5.20
C ALA A 149 16.33 19.34 -5.49
N GLY A 150 16.54 19.90 -6.67
CA GLY A 150 17.82 20.52 -7.05
C GLY A 150 18.92 19.49 -7.34
N GLY A 151 19.97 19.92 -8.04
CA GLY A 151 21.08 19.04 -8.42
C GLY A 151 20.82 18.20 -9.68
N PRO A 152 21.57 17.09 -9.88
CA PRO A 152 21.45 16.28 -11.10
C PRO A 152 20.10 15.55 -11.17
N LEU A 153 19.27 15.91 -12.15
CA LEU A 153 17.90 15.42 -12.32
C LEU A 153 17.79 13.88 -12.32
N GLY A 154 18.71 13.19 -13.00
CA GLY A 154 18.69 11.74 -13.06
C GLY A 154 18.89 11.09 -11.69
N LEU A 155 19.76 11.67 -10.86
CA LEU A 155 20.05 11.15 -9.53
C LEU A 155 18.92 11.44 -8.53
N SER A 156 18.33 12.64 -8.58
CA SER A 156 17.21 12.99 -7.69
C SER A 156 15.99 12.12 -7.97
N LEU A 157 15.60 11.97 -9.25
CA LEU A 157 14.50 11.10 -9.65
C LEU A 157 14.76 9.63 -9.27
N ALA A 158 15.97 9.12 -9.53
CA ALA A 158 16.32 7.75 -9.16
C ALA A 158 16.19 7.53 -7.65
N ARG A 159 16.71 8.44 -6.81
CA ARG A 159 16.62 8.35 -5.34
C ARG A 159 15.17 8.36 -4.85
N THR A 160 14.36 9.28 -5.38
CA THR A 160 12.97 9.40 -4.95
C THR A 160 12.14 8.18 -5.36
N LEU A 161 12.30 7.70 -6.60
CA LEU A 161 11.47 6.60 -7.12
C LEU A 161 11.90 5.23 -6.59
N VAL A 162 13.21 4.94 -6.61
CA VAL A 162 13.72 3.65 -6.09
C VAL A 162 13.49 3.56 -4.60
N GLY A 163 13.75 4.66 -3.87
CA GLY A 163 13.49 4.70 -2.45
C GLY A 163 12.00 4.61 -2.10
N ALA A 164 11.08 5.10 -2.95
CA ALA A 164 9.63 4.89 -2.75
C ALA A 164 9.31 3.40 -2.75
N VAL A 165 9.76 2.70 -3.80
CA VAL A 165 9.52 1.26 -3.96
C VAL A 165 10.16 0.47 -2.83
N PHE A 166 11.40 0.80 -2.46
CA PHE A 166 12.12 0.09 -1.41
C PHE A 166 11.50 0.30 -0.02
N LEU A 167 11.23 1.55 0.38
CA LEU A 167 10.60 1.86 1.67
C LEU A 167 9.20 1.25 1.77
N GLY A 168 8.43 1.32 0.69
CA GLY A 168 7.13 0.67 0.59
C GLY A 168 7.24 -0.84 0.76
N ALA A 169 8.10 -1.51 -0.02
CA ALA A 169 8.28 -2.96 0.05
C ALA A 169 8.66 -3.46 1.44
N VAL A 170 9.62 -2.80 2.11
CA VAL A 170 10.04 -3.18 3.46
C VAL A 170 8.92 -2.95 4.47
N SER A 171 8.25 -1.80 4.42
CA SER A 171 7.17 -1.45 5.35
C SER A 171 5.98 -2.41 5.23
N ASP A 172 5.57 -2.68 4.00
CA ASP A 172 4.49 -3.60 3.68
C ASP A 172 4.84 -5.04 4.10
N ALA A 173 6.09 -5.47 3.88
CA ALA A 173 6.54 -6.80 4.27
C ALA A 173 6.48 -6.99 5.79
N MET A 174 6.88 -5.97 6.56
CA MET A 174 6.81 -5.99 8.02
C MET A 174 5.36 -6.02 8.52
N LEU A 175 4.50 -5.17 7.97
CA LEU A 175 3.09 -5.08 8.36
C LEU A 175 2.31 -6.34 7.99
N LEU A 176 2.49 -6.86 6.77
CA LEU A 176 1.84 -8.09 6.31
C LEU A 176 2.38 -9.31 7.06
N GLY A 177 3.69 -9.34 7.34
CA GLY A 177 4.31 -10.40 8.14
C GLY A 177 3.69 -10.51 9.53
N HIS A 178 3.49 -9.39 10.22
CA HIS A 178 2.80 -9.40 11.51
C HIS A 178 1.33 -9.81 11.36
N TRP A 179 0.64 -9.31 10.35
CA TRP A 179 -0.77 -9.65 10.09
C TRP A 179 -0.97 -11.15 9.82
N TYR A 180 -0.05 -11.77 9.09
CA TYR A 180 -0.05 -13.21 8.82
C TYR A 180 0.01 -14.07 10.09
N LEU A 181 0.71 -13.60 11.13
CA LEU A 181 0.79 -14.32 12.41
C LEU A 181 -0.53 -14.28 13.18
N VAL A 182 -1.35 -13.24 12.96
CA VAL A 182 -2.60 -13.01 13.71
C VAL A 182 -3.84 -13.48 12.94
N GLN A 183 -3.74 -13.66 11.61
CA GLN A 183 -4.83 -14.14 10.78
C GLN A 183 -4.66 -15.61 10.37
N PRO A 184 -5.42 -16.55 10.98
CA PRO A 184 -5.38 -17.95 10.57
C PRO A 184 -5.85 -18.14 9.12
N GLY A 185 -5.11 -18.94 8.35
CA GLY A 185 -5.51 -19.33 7.00
C GLY A 185 -5.19 -18.31 5.89
N LEU A 186 -4.42 -17.25 6.18
CA LEU A 186 -3.96 -16.32 5.15
C LEU A 186 -2.99 -17.01 4.18
N ALA A 187 -3.18 -16.81 2.87
CA ALA A 187 -2.34 -17.42 1.85
C ALA A 187 -0.90 -16.88 1.91
N ARG A 188 0.10 -17.74 1.70
CA ARG A 188 1.50 -17.32 1.71
C ARG A 188 1.92 -16.54 0.45
N GLY A 189 1.12 -16.58 -0.61
CA GLY A 189 1.44 -15.96 -1.90
C GLY A 189 1.81 -14.47 -1.81
N PRO A 190 0.96 -13.62 -1.19
CA PRO A 190 1.23 -12.19 -1.05
C PRO A 190 2.50 -11.88 -0.23
N LEU A 191 2.83 -12.70 0.78
CA LEU A 191 4.07 -12.57 1.54
C LEU A 191 5.29 -12.87 0.68
N VAL A 192 5.27 -13.99 -0.05
CA VAL A 192 6.38 -14.36 -0.93
C VAL A 192 6.58 -13.31 -2.01
N GLU A 193 5.50 -12.73 -2.52
CA GLU A 193 5.57 -11.63 -3.48
C GLU A 193 6.25 -10.39 -2.89
N LEU A 194 5.91 -9.97 -1.66
CA LEU A 194 6.60 -8.84 -1.01
C LEU A 194 8.08 -9.11 -0.72
N VAL A 195 8.43 -10.34 -0.35
CA VAL A 195 9.84 -10.74 -0.19
C VAL A 195 10.57 -10.61 -1.52
N TRP A 196 9.95 -11.02 -2.63
CA TRP A 196 10.50 -10.82 -3.97
C TRP A 196 10.68 -9.34 -4.32
N TRP A 197 9.68 -8.49 -4.06
CA TRP A 197 9.81 -7.05 -4.28
C TRP A 197 10.92 -6.42 -3.46
N THR A 198 11.06 -6.82 -2.19
CA THR A 198 12.14 -6.36 -1.31
C THR A 198 13.51 -6.83 -1.84
N GLY A 199 13.61 -8.10 -2.21
CA GLY A 199 14.82 -8.70 -2.78
C GLY A 199 15.21 -8.12 -4.14
N LEU A 200 14.24 -7.64 -4.92
CA LEU A 200 14.48 -6.98 -6.19
C LEU A 200 14.88 -5.51 -6.01
N ALA A 201 14.25 -4.79 -5.07
CA ALA A 201 14.45 -3.35 -4.88
C ALA A 201 15.80 -3.01 -4.22
N TRP A 202 16.29 -3.84 -3.29
CA TRP A 202 17.52 -3.54 -2.53
C TRP A 202 18.78 -3.25 -3.37
N PRO A 203 19.12 -3.98 -4.46
CA PRO A 203 20.34 -3.68 -5.23
C PRO A 203 20.23 -2.34 -5.94
N PHE A 204 19.03 -1.95 -6.39
CA PHE A 204 18.81 -0.65 -7.02
C PHE A 204 18.95 0.47 -6.01
N GLU A 205 18.36 0.30 -4.81
CA GLU A 205 18.50 1.28 -3.73
C GLU A 205 19.97 1.49 -3.36
N LEU A 206 20.72 0.38 -3.21
CA LEU A 206 22.16 0.44 -2.94
C LEU A 206 22.93 1.15 -4.06
N ALA A 207 22.64 0.84 -5.32
CA ALA A 207 23.31 1.47 -6.46
C ALA A 207 23.06 2.99 -6.49
N VAL A 208 21.83 3.41 -6.22
CA VAL A 208 21.43 4.83 -6.22
C VAL A 208 21.99 5.60 -5.01
N LEU A 209 22.14 4.94 -3.86
CA LEU A 209 22.85 5.51 -2.69
C LEU A 209 24.35 5.66 -2.95
N LEU A 210 24.97 4.70 -3.65
CA LEU A 210 26.38 4.76 -4.03
C LEU A 210 26.67 5.74 -5.18
N TRP A 211 25.65 6.19 -5.92
CA TRP A 211 25.82 7.16 -7.02
C TRP A 211 26.27 8.53 -6.46
N PRO A 212 27.50 8.99 -6.77
CA PRO A 212 28.00 10.27 -6.27
C PRO A 212 27.32 11.47 -6.93
N THR A 213 27.12 12.52 -6.15
CA THR A 213 26.66 13.83 -6.64
C THR A 213 27.77 14.52 -7.43
N GLY A 214 27.78 14.40 -8.76
CA GLY A 214 28.66 15.22 -9.63
C GLY A 214 29.41 14.50 -10.76
N MET A 215 29.34 13.17 -10.88
CA MET A 215 30.11 12.46 -11.93
C MET A 215 29.41 12.36 -13.30
N VAL A 216 28.10 12.61 -13.39
CA VAL A 216 27.34 12.51 -14.66
C VAL A 216 26.84 13.87 -15.15
N SER A 217 27.26 14.96 -14.51
CA SER A 217 27.04 16.31 -15.06
C SER A 217 28.15 16.63 -16.06
N VAL A 218 27.92 16.27 -17.32
CA VAL A 218 28.47 16.98 -18.48
C VAL A 218 27.35 17.87 -19.01
#